data_AF-A0AAD4VXC5-F1
#
_entry.id   AF-A0AAD4VXC5-F1
#
_cell.length_a   1.000
_cell.length_b   1.000
_cell.length_c   1.000
_cell.angle_alpha   90.00
_cell.angle_beta   90.00
_cell.angle_gamma   90.00
#
_symmetry.space_group_name_H-M   'P 1'
#
loop_
_entity.id
_entity.type
_entity.pdbx_description
1 polymer ?
#
loop_
_entity_poly.entity_id
_entity_poly.type
_entity_poly.pdbx_seq_one_letter_code
_entity_poly.pdbx_strand_id
1 'polypeptide(L)'
;MFSSKIEDVLVAYRGSSRDYEQLASAIASLALFNLLDKYSVSPFQMEAEKAGVEHVGGKIDDITVVVAQVVASSTSFTTTTPASLGFGFERTNTKRKREDYIMFRN
;
A
#
# COMPACT_ATOMS: atom_id res chain seq x y z
N MET A 1 8.45 2.02 -15.54
CA MET A 1 8.15 2.87 -14.38
C MET A 1 8.97 2.41 -13.19
N PHE A 2 9.61 3.32 -12.45
CA PHE A 2 10.37 2.98 -11.23
C PHE A 2 9.46 2.71 -10.03
N SER A 3 9.89 1.85 -9.11
CA SER A 3 9.12 1.51 -7.90
C SER A 3 8.86 2.71 -6.99
N SER A 4 9.78 3.67 -6.91
CA SER A 4 9.61 4.91 -6.14
C SER A 4 8.37 5.71 -6.57
N LYS A 5 8.02 5.68 -7.86
CA LYS A 5 6.81 6.33 -8.37
C LYS A 5 5.53 5.66 -7.89
N ILE A 6 5.57 4.36 -7.62
CA ILE A 6 4.43 3.64 -7.02
C ILE A 6 4.32 4.03 -5.54
N GLU A 7 5.45 4.10 -4.83
CA GLU A 7 5.50 4.52 -3.43
C GLU A 7 4.93 5.92 -3.22
N ASP A 8 5.25 6.86 -4.12
CA ASP A 8 4.68 8.23 -4.11
C ASP A 8 3.14 8.20 -4.16
N VAL A 9 2.55 7.36 -5.03
CA VAL A 9 1.09 7.20 -5.12
C VAL A 9 0.52 6.60 -3.84
N LEU A 10 1.19 5.60 -3.25
CA LEU A 10 0.76 4.96 -2.00
C LEU A 10 0.75 5.95 -0.83
N VAL A 11 1.75 6.84 -0.77
CA VAL A 11 1.82 7.91 0.26
C VAL A 11 0.67 8.89 0.07
N ALA A 12 0.37 9.32 -1.16
CA ALA A 12 -0.76 10.20 -1.44
C ALA A 12 -2.11 9.56 -1.10
N TYR A 13 -2.25 8.24 -1.28
CA TYR A 13 -3.47 7.48 -0.99
C TYR A 13 -3.72 7.19 0.49
N ARG A 14 -2.73 7.40 1.38
CA ARG A 14 -2.82 7.01 2.79
C ARG A 14 -3.86 7.78 3.63
N GLY A 15 -4.61 8.72 3.02
CA GLY A 15 -5.66 9.51 3.67
C GLY A 15 -7.05 9.42 3.04
N SER A 16 -7.24 8.70 1.92
CA SER A 16 -8.53 8.56 1.24
C SER A 16 -9.25 7.26 1.66
N SER A 17 -10.56 7.20 1.43
CA SER A 17 -11.35 5.98 1.57
C SER A 17 -10.70 4.81 0.83
N ARG A 18 -10.87 3.58 1.32
CA ARG A 18 -10.28 2.32 0.82
C ARG A 18 -10.77 1.91 -0.59
N ASP A 19 -10.59 2.79 -1.56
CA ASP A 19 -10.91 2.50 -2.95
C ASP A 19 -9.66 1.96 -3.65
N TYR A 20 -9.49 0.63 -3.55
CA TYR A 20 -8.37 -0.07 -4.17
C TYR A 20 -8.47 -0.09 -5.70
N GLU A 21 -9.68 0.05 -6.25
CA GLU A 21 -9.88 0.16 -7.69
C GLU A 21 -9.31 1.47 -8.20
N GLN A 22 -9.62 2.60 -7.55
CA GLN A 22 -9.04 3.88 -7.90
C GLN A 22 -7.52 3.91 -7.69
N LEU A 23 -7.00 3.27 -6.64
CA LEU A 23 -5.54 3.15 -6.45
C LEU A 23 -4.89 2.34 -7.58
N ALA A 24 -5.47 1.20 -7.96
CA ALA A 24 -4.98 0.40 -9.08
C ALA A 24 -5.00 1.21 -10.39
N SER A 25 -6.10 1.91 -10.65
CA SER A 25 -6.27 2.79 -11.82
C SER A 25 -5.26 3.94 -11.84
N ALA A 26 -4.97 4.56 -10.70
CA ALA A 26 -3.97 5.62 -10.58
C ALA A 26 -2.56 5.12 -10.91
N ILE A 27 -2.19 3.94 -10.39
CA ILE A 27 -0.90 3.30 -10.69
C ILE A 27 -0.83 2.91 -12.18
N ALA A 28 -1.91 2.34 -12.74
CA ALA A 28 -1.97 1.97 -14.15
C ALA A 28 -1.83 3.21 -15.06
N SER A 29 -2.51 4.30 -14.73
CA SER A 29 -2.41 5.58 -15.45
C SER A 29 -1.00 6.14 -15.38
N LEU A 30 -0.36 6.09 -14.21
CA LEU A 30 1.02 6.53 -14.04
C LEU A 30 1.99 5.66 -14.87
N ALA A 31 1.78 4.35 -14.90
CA ALA A 31 2.54 3.43 -15.74
C ALA A 31 2.37 3.76 -17.24
N LEU A 32 1.15 4.09 -17.68
CA LEU A 32 0.85 4.50 -19.05
C LEU A 32 1.57 5.79 -19.42
N PHE A 33 1.57 6.80 -18.55
CA PHE A 33 2.35 8.02 -18.79
C PHE A 33 3.84 7.74 -18.92
N ASN A 34 4.41 6.87 -18.06
CA ASN A 34 5.81 6.46 -18.15
C ASN A 34 6.11 5.61 -19.40
N LEU A 35 5.12 4.90 -19.93
CA LEU A 35 5.24 4.11 -21.16
C LEU A 35 5.34 5.03 -22.38
N LEU A 36 4.56 6.11 -22.41
CA LEU A 36 4.52 7.07 -23.51
C LEU A 36 5.62 8.13 -23.46
N ASP A 37 6.25 8.32 -22.30
CA ASP A 37 7.35 9.26 -22.13
C ASP A 37 8.64 8.73 -22.75
N LYS A 38 9.05 9.37 -23.86
CA LYS A 38 10.29 9.07 -24.59
C LYS A 38 11.50 9.87 -24.11
N TYR A 39 11.28 10.82 -23.20
CA TYR A 39 12.32 11.74 -22.74
C TYR A 39 12.87 11.35 -21.36
N SER A 40 12.15 10.49 -20.61
CA SER A 40 12.68 9.90 -19.40
C SER A 40 13.38 8.57 -19.65
N VAL A 41 14.50 8.37 -18.95
CA VAL A 41 15.17 7.07 -18.88
C VAL A 41 14.27 6.13 -18.08
N SER A 42 13.77 5.08 -18.73
CA SER A 42 12.92 4.09 -18.08
C SER A 42 13.75 2.91 -17.53
N PRO A 43 13.25 2.15 -16.54
CA PRO A 43 13.90 0.92 -16.11
C PRO A 43 14.12 -0.07 -17.24
N PHE A 44 13.20 -0.12 -18.21
CA PHE A 44 13.34 -1.02 -19.36
C PHE A 44 14.48 -0.57 -20.28
N GLN A 45 14.58 0.73 -20.55
CA GLN A 45 15.71 1.28 -21.30
C GLN A 45 17.05 0.95 -20.64
N MET A 46 17.16 1.12 -19.31
CA MET A 46 18.39 0.78 -18.58
C MET A 46 18.80 -0.68 -18.75
N GLU A 47 17.84 -1.62 -18.74
CA GLU A 47 18.12 -3.04 -18.96
C GLU A 47 18.42 -3.37 -20.44
N ALA A 48 17.77 -2.68 -21.39
CA ALA A 48 18.07 -2.81 -22.81
C ALA A 48 19.50 -2.36 -23.13
N GLU A 49 19.92 -1.21 -22.59
CA GLU A 49 21.29 -0.69 -22.72
C GLU A 49 22.33 -1.67 -22.16
N LYS A 50 22.07 -2.27 -20.98
CA LYS A 50 22.94 -3.31 -20.41
C LYS A 50 23.02 -4.57 -21.28
N ALA A 51 21.94 -4.90 -21.98
CA ALA A 51 21.90 -6.01 -22.93
C ALA A 51 22.50 -5.66 -24.30
N GLY A 52 22.98 -4.43 -24.51
CA GLY A 52 23.51 -3.97 -25.80
C GLY A 52 22.43 -3.70 -26.86
N VAL A 53 21.18 -3.54 -26.43
CA VAL A 53 20.03 -3.24 -27.30
C VAL A 53 19.70 -1.76 -27.19
N GLU A 54 19.64 -1.08 -28.32
CA GLU A 54 19.19 0.32 -28.37
C GLU A 54 17.68 0.39 -28.15
N HIS A 55 17.26 1.12 -27.11
CA HIS A 55 15.85 1.39 -26.82
C HIS A 55 15.74 2.75 -26.11
N VAL A 56 14.71 3.52 -26.43
CA VAL A 56 14.47 4.85 -25.82
C VAL A 56 13.11 4.87 -25.14
N GLY A 57 13.08 5.35 -23.89
CA GLY A 57 11.85 5.53 -23.12
C GLY A 57 11.28 4.21 -22.59
N GLY A 58 9.96 4.21 -22.37
CA GLY A 58 9.21 3.06 -21.85
C GLY A 58 9.10 1.88 -22.81
N LYS A 59 8.72 0.71 -22.27
CA LYS A 59 8.36 -0.48 -23.05
C LYS A 59 6.90 -0.41 -23.44
N ILE A 60 6.57 -0.53 -24.74
CA ILE A 60 5.18 -0.63 -25.20
C ILE A 60 4.69 -2.07 -24.97
N ASP A 61 3.94 -2.28 -23.90
CA ASP A 61 3.43 -3.58 -23.47
C ASP A 61 2.12 -3.39 -22.68
N ASP A 62 1.35 -4.47 -22.49
CA ASP A 62 0.11 -4.41 -21.72
C ASP A 62 0.38 -4.06 -20.25
N ILE A 63 -0.45 -3.19 -19.67
CA ILE A 63 -0.36 -2.78 -18.27
C ILE A 63 -1.44 -3.49 -17.47
N THR A 64 -1.03 -4.32 -16.50
CA THR A 64 -1.92 -4.94 -15.52
C THR A 64 -1.50 -4.55 -14.11
N VAL A 65 -2.44 -4.07 -13.30
CA VAL A 65 -2.20 -3.68 -11.90
C VAL A 65 -3.17 -4.38 -10.97
N VAL A 66 -2.65 -5.03 -9.93
CA VAL A 66 -3.44 -5.64 -8.86
C VAL A 66 -3.03 -5.00 -7.53
N VAL A 67 -4.01 -4.56 -6.76
CA VAL A 67 -3.80 -3.95 -5.44
C VAL A 67 -4.44 -4.83 -4.38
N ALA A 68 -3.66 -5.22 -3.36
CA ALA A 68 -4.14 -6.00 -2.24
C ALA A 68 -3.63 -5.40 -0.92
N GLN A 69 -4.51 -5.31 0.08
CA GLN A 69 -4.14 -4.91 1.44
C GLN A 69 -4.02 -6.14 2.33
N VAL A 70 -2.85 -6.29 2.96
CA VAL A 70 -2.66 -7.26 4.04
C VAL A 70 -3.31 -6.70 5.31
N VAL A 71 -4.29 -7.42 5.85
CA VAL A 71 -4.94 -7.11 7.13
C VAL A 71 -4.63 -8.19 8.16
N ALA A 72 -4.38 -7.79 9.41
CA ALA A 72 -4.19 -8.74 10.49
C ALA A 72 -5.50 -9.52 10.73
N SER A 73 -5.39 -10.84 10.88
CA SER A 73 -6.50 -11.71 11.25
C SER A 73 -6.96 -11.36 12.67
N SER A 74 -8.20 -10.91 12.83
CA SER A 74 -8.82 -10.80 14.15
C SER A 74 -9.33 -12.18 14.59
N THR A 75 -8.42 -13.08 14.96
CA THR A 75 -8.82 -14.32 15.63
C THR A 75 -9.11 -13.98 17.09
N SER A 76 -10.38 -13.69 17.39
CA SER A 76 -10.85 -13.68 18.76
C SER A 76 -10.83 -15.11 19.28
N PHE A 77 -9.80 -15.48 20.05
CA PHE A 77 -9.84 -16.68 20.86
C PHE A 77 -10.91 -16.47 21.93
N THR A 78 -12.12 -16.99 21.70
CA THR A 78 -13.06 -17.21 22.80
C THR A 78 -12.46 -18.31 23.67
N THR A 79 -11.80 -17.91 24.75
CA THR A 79 -11.49 -18.82 25.85
C THR A 79 -12.82 -19.27 26.44
N THR A 80 -13.39 -20.36 25.92
CA THR A 80 -14.35 -21.16 26.68
C THR A 80 -13.55 -21.82 27.78
N THR A 81 -13.47 -21.13 28.93
CA THR A 81 -12.95 -21.69 30.17
C THR A 81 -13.77 -22.96 30.47
N PRO A 82 -13.19 -24.17 30.43
CA PRO A 82 -13.86 -25.31 31.04
C PRO A 82 -14.02 -24.97 32.52
N ALA A 83 -15.23 -25.15 33.05
CA ALA A 83 -15.52 -24.83 34.43
C ALA A 83 -14.46 -25.43 35.38
N SER A 84 -13.97 -24.59 36.29
CA SER A 84 -13.12 -24.88 37.45
C SER A 84 -11.74 -25.52 37.21
N LEU A 85 -10.70 -24.68 37.18
CA LEU A 85 -9.63 -24.67 38.19
C LEU A 85 -8.82 -23.39 38.00
N GLY A 86 -8.85 -22.52 39.01
CA GLY A 86 -8.45 -21.12 38.92
C GLY A 86 -6.96 -20.93 38.72
N PHE A 87 -6.57 -20.46 37.53
CA PHE A 87 -5.36 -19.68 37.31
C PHE A 87 -5.67 -18.62 36.24
N GLY A 88 -5.85 -17.37 36.69
CA GLY A 88 -6.14 -16.24 35.80
C GLY A 88 -4.88 -15.78 35.07
N PHE A 89 -4.91 -15.78 33.74
CA PHE A 89 -3.96 -15.02 32.93
C PHE A 89 -4.69 -13.81 32.36
N GLU A 90 -4.51 -12.66 33.01
CA GLU A 90 -5.08 -11.39 32.60
C GLU A 90 -4.23 -10.79 31.47
N ARG A 91 -4.73 -10.85 30.22
CA ARG A 91 -4.18 -10.04 29.12
C ARG A 91 -4.80 -8.65 29.18
N THR A 92 -4.09 -7.68 29.74
CA THR A 92 -4.47 -6.27 29.68
C THR A 92 -4.39 -5.79 28.23
N ASN A 93 -5.54 -5.64 27.57
CA ASN A 93 -5.65 -4.89 26.32
C ASN A 93 -5.45 -3.40 26.62
N THR A 94 -4.26 -2.86 26.37
CA THR A 94 -4.02 -1.41 26.42
C THR A 94 -4.73 -0.73 25.25
N LYS A 95 -5.95 -0.23 25.48
CA LYS A 95 -6.59 0.76 24.62
C LYS A 95 -5.70 2.01 24.55
N ARG A 96 -5.14 2.32 23.37
CA ARG A 96 -4.59 3.65 23.10
C ARG A 96 -5.74 4.66 23.15
N LYS A 97 -5.83 5.45 24.22
CA LYS A 97 -6.65 6.67 24.27
C LYS A 97 -6.05 7.66 23.25
N ARG A 98 -6.88 8.17 22.32
CA ARG A 98 -6.62 9.48 21.71
C ARG A 98 -7.20 10.51 22.68
N GLU A 99 -6.39 11.51 22.99
CA GLU A 99 -6.72 12.61 23.88
C GLU A 99 -7.63 13.59 23.13
N ASP A 100 -8.85 13.80 23.63
CA ASP A 100 -9.70 14.91 23.24
C ASP A 100 -9.21 16.16 23.99
N TYR A 101 -8.56 17.08 23.27
CA TYR A 101 -8.28 18.43 23.77
C TYR A 101 -9.15 19.42 22.99
N ILE A 102 -10.39 19.62 23.45
CA ILE A 102 -11.19 20.80 23.11
C ILE A 102 -11.50 21.51 24.42
N MET A 103 -10.67 22.51 24.74
CA MET A 103 -10.89 23.42 25.85
C MET A 103 -11.92 24.48 25.43
N PHE A 104 -13.15 24.39 25.93
CA PHE A 104 -14.05 25.54 26.00
C PHE A 104 -13.79 26.30 27.31
N ARG A 105 -13.40 27.57 27.20
CA ARG A 105 -13.43 28.54 28.31
C ARG A 105 -14.69 29.40 28.18
N ASN A 106 -15.27 29.69 29.34
CA ASN A 106 -16.51 30.44 29.58
C ASN A 106 -16.53 31.83 28.94
#